data_AF-A0A3S4SIQ2-F1
#
_entry.id   AF-A0A3S4SIQ2-F1
#
_cell.length_a   1.000
_cell.length_b   1.000
_cell.length_c   1.000
_cell.angle_alpha   90.00
_cell.angle_beta   90.00
_cell.angle_gamma   90.00
#
_symmetry.space_group_name_H-M   'P 1'
#
loop_
_entity.id
_entity.type
_entity.pdbx_description
1 polymer ?
#
loop_
_entity_poly.entity_id
_entity_poly.type
_entity_poly.pdbx_seq_one_letter_code
_entity_poly.pdbx_strand_id
1 'polypeptide(L)' 'MHIGAALNVGLSREEIAEALLHATVYCGFPKALNAIFTAREVFEDRDQQSTA' A
#
# COMPACT_ATOMS: atom_id res chain seq x y z
N MET A 1 -1.06 -3.09 8.73
CA MET A 1 -1.97 -4.27 8.76
C MET A 1 -2.84 -4.40 7.49
N HIS A 2 -3.66 -3.40 7.14
CA HIS A 2 -4.67 -3.54 6.06
C HIS A 2 -4.08 -3.75 4.66
N ILE A 3 -2.89 -3.19 4.36
CA ILE A 3 -2.20 -3.38 3.07
C ILE A 3 -1.80 -4.85 2.87
N GLY A 4 -1.24 -5.50 3.89
CA GLY A 4 -0.92 -6.93 3.83
C GLY A 4 -2.18 -7.80 3.71
N ALA A 5 -3.26 -7.44 4.40
CA ALA A 5 -4.54 -8.14 4.26
C ALA A 5 -5.12 -7.98 2.83
N ALA A 6 -5.04 -6.78 2.24
CA ALA A 6 -5.47 -6.51 0.87
C ALA A 6 -4.76 -7.40 -0.16
N LEU A 7 -3.43 -7.51 -0.04
CA LEU A 7 -2.65 -8.42 -0.89
C LEU A 7 -3.04 -9.90 -0.70
N ASN A 8 -3.38 -10.31 0.53
CA ASN A 8 -3.79 -11.70 0.82
C ASN A 8 -5.14 -12.07 0.20
N VAL A 9 -6.04 -11.10 0.04
CA VAL A 9 -7.34 -11.30 -0.62
C VAL A 9 -7.27 -11.10 -2.14
N GLY A 10 -6.06 -10.87 -2.68
CA GLY A 10 -5.79 -10.85 -4.11
C GLY A 10 -5.76 -9.48 -4.76
N LEU A 11 -5.79 -8.37 -4.00
CA LEU A 11 -5.57 -7.05 -4.60
C LEU A 11 -4.14 -6.92 -5.10
N SER A 12 -3.98 -6.23 -6.23
CA SER A 12 -2.67 -5.87 -6.78
C SER A 12 -2.06 -4.67 -6.05
N ARG A 13 -0.75 -4.47 -6.23
CA ARG A 13 -0.05 -3.29 -5.67
C ARG A 13 -0.57 -2.00 -6.31
N GLU A 14 -0.90 -2.07 -7.60
CA GLU A 14 -1.48 -0.99 -8.39
C GLU A 14 -2.84 -0.58 -7.83
N GLU A 15 -3.75 -1.53 -7.56
CA GLU A 15 -5.07 -1.25 -7.00
C GLU A 15 -4.97 -0.58 -5.61
N ILE A 16 -4.02 -1.01 -4.79
CA ILE A 16 -3.74 -0.39 -3.49
C ILE A 16 -3.23 1.04 -3.67
N ALA A 17 -2.29 1.26 -4.60
CA ALA A 17 -1.75 2.58 -4.88
C ALA A 17 -2.82 3.54 -5.43
N GLU A 18 -3.70 3.07 -6.32
CA GLU A 18 -4.82 3.84 -6.85
C GLU A 18 -5.83 4.21 -5.76
N ALA A 19 -6.15 3.30 -4.84
CA ALA A 19 -7.02 3.59 -3.72
C ALA A 19 -6.44 4.68 -2.80
N LEU A 20 -5.12 4.66 -2.54
CA LEU A 20 -4.44 5.69 -1.78
C LEU A 20 -4.38 7.04 -2.52
N LEU A 21 -4.15 7.01 -3.84
CA LEU A 21 -4.20 8.19 -4.69
C LEU A 21 -5.60 8.83 -4.67
N HIS A 22 -6.65 8.02 -4.84
CA HIS A 22 -8.04 8.47 -4.77
C HIS A 22 -8.36 9.07 -3.41
N ALA A 23 -7.90 8.45 -2.32
CA ALA A 23 -8.09 8.94 -0.96
C ALA A 23 -7.39 10.29 -0.71
N THR A 24 -6.36 10.66 -1.49
CA THR A 24 -5.59 11.90 -1.31
C THR A 24 -6.48 13.15 -1.35
N VAL A 25 -7.50 13.15 -2.21
CA VAL A 25 -8.44 14.28 -2.35
C VAL A 25 -9.23 14.52 -1.06
N TYR A 26 -9.52 13.46 -0.30
CA TYR A 26 -10.31 13.52 0.93
C TYR A 26 -9.45 13.62 2.20
N CYS A 27 -8.25 13.04 2.16
CA CYS A 27 -7.36 12.92 3.33
C CYS A 27 -6.29 14.02 3.40
N GLY A 28 -6.07 14.74 2.29
CA GLY A 28 -4.96 15.65 2.10
C GLY A 28 -3.66 14.94 1.69
N PHE A 29 -2.80 15.67 0.96
CA PHE A 29 -1.51 15.21 0.46
C PHE A 29 -0.56 14.65 1.54
N PRO A 30 -0.34 15.33 2.68
CA PRO A 30 0.63 14.84 3.67
C PRO A 30 0.28 13.46 4.24
N LYS A 31 -1.01 13.21 4.50
CA LYS A 31 -1.48 11.94 5.05
C LYS A 31 -1.42 10.83 4.01
N ALA A 32 -1.79 11.13 2.75
CA ALA A 32 -1.72 10.16 1.67
C ALA A 32 -0.28 9.75 1.34
N LEU A 33 0.66 10.71 1.33
CA LEU A 33 2.08 10.42 1.12
C LEU A 33 2.64 9.47 2.18
N ASN A 34 2.33 9.71 3.46
CA ASN A 34 2.71 8.78 4.53
C ASN A 34 2.16 7.37 4.28
N ALA A 35 0.90 7.25 3.86
CA ALA A 35 0.29 5.96 3.54
C ALA A 35 0.96 5.27 2.34
N ILE A 36 1.35 6.02 1.32
CA ILE A 36 2.10 5.50 0.16
C ILE A 36 3.46 4.98 0.58
N PHE A 37 4.20 5.69 1.44
CA PHE A 37 5.48 5.20 1.95
C PHE A 37 5.34 3.92 2.77
N THR A 38 4.35 3.85 3.66
CA THR A 38 4.05 2.61 4.39
C THR A 38 3.64 1.46 3.44
N ALA A 39 2.93 1.75 2.35
CA ALA A 39 2.60 0.73 1.35
C ALA A 39 3.85 0.15 0.70
N ARG A 40 4.82 1.02 0.36
CA ARG A 40 6.10 0.61 -0.22
C ARG A 40 6.91 -0.28 0.73
N GLU A 41 7.04 0.10 2.00
CA GLU A 41 7.74 -0.71 3.01
C GLU A 41 7.13 -2.12 3.11
N VAL A 42 5.80 -2.23 3.15
CA VAL A 42 5.11 -3.53 3.19
C VAL A 42 5.35 -4.37 1.93
N PHE A 43 5.45 -3.74 0.77
CA PHE A 43 5.75 -4.43 -0.49
C PHE A 43 7.19 -4.97 -0.50
N GLU A 44 8.14 -4.14 -0.06
CA GLU A 44 9.56 -4.50 0.05
C GLU A 44 9.75 -5.65 1.06
N ASP A 45 9.12 -5.58 2.24
CA ASP A 45 9.15 -6.64 3.25
C ASP A 45 8.64 -7.99 2.71
N ARG A 46 7.59 -7.96 1.86
CA ARG A 46 7.03 -9.17 1.26
C ARG A 46 7.89 -9.75 0.16
N ASP A 47 8.53 -8.90 -0.63
CA ASP A 47 9.49 -9.35 -1.66
C ASP A 47 10.68 -10.06 -1.00
N GLN A 48 11.15 -9.55 0.13
CA GLN A 48 12.21 -10.19 0.92
C GLN A 48 11.74 -11.54 1.52
N GLN A 49 10.52 -11.63 2.03
CA GLN A 49 9.95 -12.88 2.55
C GLN A 49 9.71 -13.94 1.47
N SER A 50 9.33 -13.54 0.26
CA SER A 50 9.10 -14.48 -0.85
C SER A 50 10.41 -15.04 -1.44
N THR A 51 11.56 -14.44 -1.11
CA THR A 51 12.88 -14.84 -1.63
C THR A 51 13.64 -15.74 -0.64
N ALA A 52 13.06 -16.03 0.54
CA ALA A 52 13.59 -16.92 1.57
C ALA A 52 12.88 -18.28 1.57
#